data_AF-A0A919P2K7-F1
#
_entry.id   AF-A0A919P2K7-F1
#
_cell.length_a   1.000
_cell.length_b   1.000
_cell.length_c   1.000
_cell.angle_alpha   90.00
_cell.angle_beta   90.00
_cell.angle_gamma   90.00
#
_symmetry.space_group_name_H-M   'P 1'
#
loop_
_entity.id
_entity.type
_entity.pdbx_description
1 polymer ?
#
loop_
_entity_poly.entity_id
_entity_poly.type
_entity_poly.pdbx_seq_one_letter_code
_entity_poly.pdbx_strand_id
1 'polypeptide(L)'
;MDQPAQDDPTGVPLAADAPPDTGDSTGTGDGAANDTPVAHKYLAVRDHLVGLVARELRVGDAIPSERTLTQQFGLSRMTVRQAVDALVTEGVLVREQGRGTFVAPQRMDFEMRLTTFGEEMRRRGMEPTTAVLAAQTVAATPDVAAALEIEPRAKVHYLYRVRSADGDPMCIEQVWVPVALAPGLLADGPPPSMYDALRALDLGPEWGEDTLSADEATDTEASLLGLGERRAVLRAARRTYSAAGATMYSRSCYRADRYTVWVPLSAPRPSLVPRRRTPDGPDAPDHAAAPHPDAPGGDQDGTPSTDGPTPAGAPATPTTTRRAPAAAAARGERP
;
A
#
# COMPACT_ATOMS: atom_id res chain seq x y z
N MET A 1 -62.57 -10.28 -27.54
CA MET A 1 -62.91 -10.29 -26.09
C MET A 1 -61.80 -9.54 -25.39
N ASP A 2 -61.97 -8.35 -24.86
CA ASP A 2 -63.06 -7.40 -24.92
C ASP A 2 -62.39 -6.04 -24.69
N GLN A 3 -62.83 -5.02 -25.41
CA GLN A 3 -62.30 -3.65 -25.33
C GLN A 3 -63.33 -2.78 -24.55
N PRO A 4 -63.20 -1.45 -24.46
CA PRO A 4 -62.88 -0.69 -23.24
C PRO A 4 -64.01 0.28 -22.80
N ALA A 5 -63.73 1.21 -21.89
CA ALA A 5 -64.45 2.48 -21.71
C ALA A 5 -63.42 3.57 -21.33
N GLN A 6 -63.14 4.61 -22.14
CA GLN A 6 -63.93 5.84 -22.41
C GLN A 6 -64.17 6.68 -21.13
N ASP A 7 -63.98 8.00 -21.06
CA ASP A 7 -63.85 9.08 -22.04
C ASP A 7 -63.06 10.29 -21.44
N ASP A 8 -62.53 11.12 -22.35
CA ASP A 8 -61.99 12.49 -22.28
C ASP A 8 -63.10 13.53 -21.85
N PRO A 9 -63.02 14.89 -21.95
CA PRO A 9 -61.95 15.80 -22.42
C PRO A 9 -61.83 17.16 -21.66
N THR A 10 -60.97 18.03 -22.20
CA THR A 10 -61.04 19.51 -22.34
C THR A 10 -60.03 20.40 -21.59
N GLY A 11 -59.31 21.24 -22.36
CA GLY A 11 -58.82 22.55 -21.89
C GLY A 11 -57.45 23.04 -22.38
N VAL A 12 -57.37 23.51 -23.63
CA VAL A 12 -56.37 24.51 -24.15
C VAL A 12 -57.25 25.72 -24.56
N PRO A 13 -56.91 27.04 -24.50
CA PRO A 13 -55.71 27.67 -25.11
C PRO A 13 -55.23 29.05 -24.54
N LEU A 14 -54.35 29.71 -25.34
CA LEU A 14 -53.88 31.13 -25.41
C LEU A 14 -52.44 31.39 -24.92
N ALA A 15 -51.45 31.64 -25.80
CA ALA A 15 -51.19 32.87 -26.62
C ALA A 15 -50.77 34.08 -25.75
N ALA A 16 -49.93 35.04 -26.12
CA ALA A 16 -48.92 35.33 -27.15
C ALA A 16 -48.44 36.77 -26.80
N ASP A 17 -47.14 37.11 -26.87
CA ASP A 17 -46.62 38.33 -27.54
C ASP A 17 -45.13 38.61 -27.21
N ALA A 18 -44.44 39.17 -28.19
CA ALA A 18 -43.08 39.72 -28.18
C ALA A 18 -43.12 41.15 -28.77
N PRO A 19 -41.99 41.76 -29.15
CA PRO A 19 -40.91 42.50 -28.45
C PRO A 19 -41.08 44.03 -28.71
N PRO A 20 -40.08 44.94 -28.89
CA PRO A 20 -38.64 44.98 -28.58
C PRO A 20 -38.23 46.24 -27.76
N ASP A 21 -36.96 46.33 -27.35
CA ASP A 21 -36.31 47.65 -27.26
C ASP A 21 -34.83 47.56 -27.66
N THR A 22 -34.44 48.47 -28.54
CA THR A 22 -33.13 48.66 -29.13
C THR A 22 -32.58 49.97 -28.60
N GLY A 23 -31.39 49.96 -28.00
CA GLY A 23 -30.75 51.20 -27.55
C GLY A 23 -29.31 50.98 -27.12
N ASP A 24 -28.42 51.19 -28.07
CA ASP A 24 -26.95 51.17 -28.04
C ASP A 24 -26.33 52.11 -26.98
N SER A 25 -25.24 51.69 -26.32
CA SER A 25 -24.02 52.50 -26.22
C SER A 25 -22.87 51.75 -25.51
N THR A 26 -21.74 51.82 -26.19
CA THR A 26 -20.38 51.41 -25.89
C THR A 26 -19.87 51.67 -24.46
N GLY A 27 -19.21 50.65 -23.89
CA GLY A 27 -18.36 50.79 -22.70
C GLY A 27 -17.33 49.67 -22.64
N THR A 28 -16.15 49.92 -23.21
CA THR A 28 -14.92 49.13 -23.08
C THR A 28 -14.59 48.87 -21.62
N GLY A 29 -14.41 47.61 -21.22
CA GLY A 29 -14.08 47.26 -19.83
C GLY A 29 -13.87 45.77 -19.60
N ASP A 30 -12.69 45.29 -20.01
CA ASP A 30 -11.91 44.21 -19.38
C ASP A 30 -12.61 42.87 -19.07
N GLY A 31 -12.52 41.95 -20.03
CA GLY A 31 -12.78 40.53 -19.82
C GLY A 31 -11.66 39.87 -19.02
N ALA A 32 -11.70 40.02 -17.69
CA ALA A 32 -10.98 39.13 -16.79
C ALA A 32 -11.74 37.80 -16.75
N ALA A 33 -11.33 36.88 -17.63
CA ALA A 33 -11.74 35.49 -17.64
C ALA A 33 -11.67 34.92 -16.21
N ASN A 34 -12.81 34.43 -15.74
CA ASN A 34 -12.96 33.80 -14.43
C ASN A 34 -12.35 32.38 -14.48
N ASP A 35 -11.02 32.31 -14.59
CA ASP A 35 -10.25 31.07 -14.54
C ASP A 35 -9.70 30.87 -13.13
N THR A 36 -10.62 30.70 -12.17
CA THR A 36 -10.24 30.09 -10.89
C THR A 36 -10.03 28.60 -11.17
N PRO A 37 -8.82 28.03 -11.00
CA PRO A 37 -8.51 26.72 -11.54
C PRO A 37 -9.47 25.68 -10.98
N VAL A 38 -10.07 24.87 -11.87
CA VAL A 38 -10.98 23.76 -11.54
C VAL A 38 -10.43 22.86 -10.42
N ALA A 39 -9.10 22.77 -10.29
CA ALA A 39 -8.38 22.11 -9.21
C ALA A 39 -8.81 22.54 -7.79
N HIS A 40 -9.01 23.85 -7.54
CA HIS A 40 -9.41 24.35 -6.21
C HIS A 40 -10.86 23.98 -5.86
N LYS A 41 -11.74 23.90 -6.86
CA LYS A 41 -13.17 23.60 -6.66
C LYS A 41 -13.42 22.11 -6.41
N TYR A 42 -12.67 21.24 -7.09
CA TYR A 42 -12.65 19.80 -6.82
C TYR A 42 -12.18 19.50 -5.39
N LEU A 43 -11.09 20.15 -4.94
CA LEU A 43 -10.55 19.97 -3.59
C LEU A 43 -11.55 20.36 -2.51
N ALA A 44 -12.33 21.42 -2.72
CA ALA A 44 -13.36 21.85 -1.77
C ALA A 44 -14.44 20.77 -1.52
N VAL A 45 -14.89 20.06 -2.58
CA VAL A 45 -15.85 18.95 -2.44
C VAL A 45 -15.21 17.77 -1.73
N ARG A 46 -13.97 17.43 -2.09
CA ARG A 46 -13.22 16.34 -1.47
C ARG A 46 -13.02 16.59 0.03
N ASP A 47 -12.53 17.77 0.40
CA ASP A 47 -12.24 18.14 1.79
C ASP A 47 -13.52 18.22 2.63
N HIS A 48 -14.62 18.68 2.05
CA HIS A 48 -15.93 18.63 2.72
C HIS A 48 -16.38 17.21 3.01
N LEU A 49 -16.30 16.30 2.03
CA LEU A 49 -16.68 14.90 2.21
C LEU A 49 -15.77 14.21 3.24
N VAL A 50 -14.45 14.46 3.20
CA VAL A 50 -13.50 13.97 4.22
C VAL A 50 -13.85 14.51 5.60
N GLY A 51 -14.22 15.79 5.70
CA GLY A 51 -14.66 16.41 6.95
C GLY A 51 -15.92 15.79 7.53
N LEU A 52 -16.93 15.51 6.69
CA LEU A 52 -18.16 14.81 7.09
C LEU A 52 -17.87 13.40 7.59
N VAL A 53 -17.04 12.64 6.87
CA VAL A 53 -16.61 11.29 7.28
C VAL A 53 -15.85 11.33 8.62
N ALA A 54 -15.02 12.35 8.85
CA ALA A 54 -14.24 12.45 10.07
C ALA A 54 -15.05 12.88 11.30
N ARG A 55 -16.18 13.58 11.12
CA ARG A 55 -16.90 14.26 12.21
C ARG A 55 -18.32 13.75 12.45
N GLU A 56 -18.99 13.27 11.42
CA GLU A 56 -20.45 13.11 11.42
C GLU A 56 -20.92 11.74 10.93
N LEU A 57 -20.25 11.15 9.94
CA LEU A 57 -20.67 9.90 9.30
C LEU A 57 -19.88 8.70 9.83
N ARG A 58 -20.55 7.55 9.96
CA ARG A 58 -19.96 6.27 10.35
C ARG A 58 -19.80 5.37 9.13
N VAL A 59 -18.98 4.32 9.26
CA VAL A 59 -18.85 3.26 8.25
C VAL A 59 -20.24 2.72 7.89
N GLY A 60 -20.55 2.67 6.59
CA GLY A 60 -21.85 2.24 6.08
C GLY A 60 -22.92 3.34 5.98
N ASP A 61 -22.68 4.55 6.48
CA ASP A 61 -23.60 5.68 6.28
C ASP A 61 -23.52 6.20 4.84
N ALA A 62 -24.66 6.66 4.30
CA ALA A 62 -24.73 7.25 2.98
C ALA A 62 -24.18 8.69 3.00
N ILE A 63 -23.34 9.03 2.02
CA ILE A 63 -22.95 10.43 1.81
C ILE A 63 -24.07 11.21 1.10
N PRO A 64 -24.07 12.56 1.15
CA PRO A 64 -24.97 13.36 0.33
C PRO A 64 -24.86 12.98 -1.15
N SER A 65 -26.00 12.93 -1.85
CA SER A 65 -26.03 12.56 -3.26
C SER A 65 -25.21 13.52 -4.12
N GLU A 66 -24.68 13.04 -5.26
CA GLU A 66 -23.94 13.90 -6.21
C GLU A 66 -24.78 15.11 -6.64
N ARG A 67 -26.11 14.96 -6.75
CA ARG A 67 -27.03 16.07 -7.03
C ARG A 67 -27.05 17.10 -5.91
N THR A 68 -27.10 16.66 -4.65
CA THR A 68 -27.07 17.53 -3.47
C THR A 68 -25.75 18.31 -3.42
N LEU A 69 -24.63 17.63 -3.62
CA LEU A 69 -23.29 18.24 -3.65
C LEU A 69 -23.14 19.24 -4.82
N THR A 70 -23.69 18.92 -5.99
CA THR A 70 -23.71 19.83 -7.15
C THR A 70 -24.43 21.14 -6.80
N GLN A 71 -25.59 21.06 -6.15
CA GLN A 71 -26.37 22.23 -5.74
C GLN A 71 -25.69 23.02 -4.63
N GLN A 72 -25.12 22.32 -3.64
CA GLN A 72 -24.47 22.93 -2.48
C GLN A 72 -23.21 23.71 -2.87
N PHE A 73 -22.40 23.18 -3.80
CA PHE A 73 -21.13 23.79 -4.20
C PHE A 73 -21.22 24.61 -5.50
N GLY A 74 -22.37 24.59 -6.20
CA GLY A 74 -22.55 25.30 -7.47
C GLY A 74 -21.61 24.80 -8.59
N LEU A 75 -21.22 23.53 -8.55
CA LEU A 75 -20.24 22.94 -9.47
C LEU A 75 -20.90 22.07 -10.54
N SER A 76 -20.14 21.73 -11.58
CA SER A 76 -20.60 20.75 -12.57
C SER A 76 -20.71 19.35 -11.94
N ARG A 77 -21.65 18.54 -12.41
CA ARG A 77 -21.77 17.13 -11.99
C ARG A 77 -20.48 16.35 -12.23
N MET A 78 -19.77 16.64 -13.32
CA MET A 78 -18.49 16.00 -13.65
C MET A 78 -17.43 16.27 -12.56
N THR A 79 -17.35 17.51 -12.07
CA THR A 79 -16.39 17.91 -11.02
C THR A 79 -16.71 17.23 -9.68
N VAL A 80 -17.99 17.19 -9.29
CA VAL A 80 -18.43 16.49 -8.07
C VAL A 80 -18.16 14.99 -8.18
N ARG A 81 -18.52 14.39 -9.32
CA ARG A 81 -18.29 12.97 -9.57
C ARG A 81 -16.82 12.63 -9.52
N GLN A 82 -15.94 13.48 -10.06
CA GLN A 82 -14.49 13.29 -9.97
C GLN A 82 -13.99 13.27 -8.51
N ALA A 83 -14.51 14.15 -7.65
CA ALA A 83 -14.18 14.16 -6.21
C ALA A 83 -14.65 12.89 -5.49
N VAL A 84 -15.86 12.44 -5.80
CA VAL A 84 -16.39 11.19 -5.26
C VAL A 84 -15.59 9.99 -5.78
N ASP A 85 -15.28 9.95 -7.08
CA ASP A 85 -14.49 8.88 -7.71
C ASP A 85 -13.08 8.78 -7.12
N ALA A 86 -12.45 9.92 -6.84
CA ALA A 86 -11.17 9.96 -6.14
C ALA A 86 -11.27 9.36 -4.73
N LEU A 87 -12.28 9.75 -3.93
CA LEU A 87 -12.47 9.19 -2.59
C LEU A 87 -12.87 7.70 -2.60
N VAL A 88 -13.55 7.24 -3.65
CA VAL A 88 -13.82 5.81 -3.87
C VAL A 88 -12.54 5.06 -4.23
N THR A 89 -11.68 5.65 -5.05
CA THR A 89 -10.36 5.10 -5.42
C THR A 89 -9.41 5.08 -4.22
N GLU A 90 -9.43 6.12 -3.40
CA GLU A 90 -8.71 6.24 -2.13
C GLU A 90 -9.29 5.32 -1.04
N GLY A 91 -10.39 4.62 -1.29
CA GLY A 91 -10.99 3.67 -0.35
C GLY A 91 -11.65 4.32 0.87
N VAL A 92 -11.91 5.63 0.83
CA VAL A 92 -12.67 6.37 1.85
C VAL A 92 -14.17 6.16 1.68
N LEU A 93 -14.61 5.96 0.42
CA LEU A 93 -15.99 5.73 0.04
C LEU A 93 -16.14 4.44 -0.77
N VAL A 94 -17.33 3.87 -0.78
CA VAL A 94 -17.69 2.72 -1.61
C VAL A 94 -18.99 3.00 -2.36
N ARG A 95 -19.03 2.69 -3.66
CA ARG A 95 -20.28 2.68 -4.42
C ARG A 95 -20.99 1.34 -4.27
N GLU A 96 -22.27 1.42 -3.94
CA GLU A 96 -23.18 0.29 -4.02
C GLU A 96 -24.20 0.56 -5.13
N GLN A 97 -24.19 -0.31 -6.14
CA GLN A 97 -25.02 -0.16 -7.34
C GLN A 97 -26.50 -0.05 -6.96
N GLY A 98 -27.17 1.00 -7.42
CA GLY A 98 -28.59 1.25 -7.15
C GLY A 98 -28.91 1.78 -5.76
N ARG A 99 -27.94 1.83 -4.83
CA ARG A 99 -28.14 2.30 -3.44
C ARG A 99 -27.46 3.64 -3.15
N GLY A 100 -26.36 3.94 -3.84
CA GLY A 100 -25.65 5.21 -3.71
C GLY A 100 -24.18 5.03 -3.34
N THR A 101 -23.60 6.05 -2.70
CA THR A 101 -22.22 6.04 -2.21
C THR A 101 -22.21 6.11 -0.69
N PHE A 102 -21.43 5.25 -0.06
CA PHE A 102 -21.39 5.05 1.37
C PHE A 102 -19.98 5.22 1.92
N VAL A 103 -19.84 5.52 3.21
CA VAL A 103 -18.55 5.55 3.89
C VAL A 103 -17.97 4.15 3.91
N ALA A 104 -16.78 3.98 3.33
CA ALA A 104 -16.09 2.70 3.30
C ALA A 104 -15.56 2.35 4.71
N PRO A 105 -15.39 1.04 5.02
CA PRO A 105 -14.62 0.63 6.18
C PRO A 105 -13.24 1.28 6.17
N GLN A 106 -12.76 1.77 7.31
CA GLN A 106 -11.44 2.40 7.37
C GLN A 106 -10.37 1.46 6.82
N ARG A 107 -9.53 1.99 5.93
CA ARG A 107 -8.30 1.32 5.52
C ARG A 107 -7.42 1.14 6.74
N MET A 108 -7.02 -0.10 6.98
CA MET A 108 -6.12 -0.44 8.05
C MET A 108 -4.73 0.01 7.64
N ASP A 109 -4.14 0.97 8.36
CA ASP A 109 -2.71 1.27 8.23
C ASP A 109 -1.88 0.03 8.60
N PHE A 110 -0.58 0.00 8.40
CA PHE A 110 0.25 -1.07 8.98
C PHE A 110 1.58 -0.43 9.31
N GLU A 111 1.84 -0.29 10.60
CA GLU A 111 3.13 0.18 11.04
C GLU A 111 4.13 -0.96 10.84
N MET A 112 5.24 -0.71 10.14
CA MET A 112 6.32 -1.71 10.01
C MET A 112 6.96 -1.94 11.39
N ARG A 113 6.32 -2.80 12.17
CA ARG A 113 6.79 -3.36 13.42
C ARG A 113 6.92 -4.87 13.26
N LEU A 114 7.79 -5.43 14.08
CA LEU A 114 7.92 -6.88 14.23
C LEU A 114 6.79 -7.42 15.12
N THR A 115 5.54 -7.13 14.73
CA THR A 115 4.31 -7.59 15.39
C THR A 115 3.58 -8.57 14.49
N THR A 116 2.77 -9.44 15.09
CA THR A 116 1.86 -10.32 14.35
C THR A 116 0.61 -9.57 13.89
N PHE A 117 -0.08 -10.09 12.87
CA PHE A 117 -1.40 -9.59 12.46
C PHE A 117 -2.38 -9.47 13.65
N GLY A 118 -2.39 -10.46 14.55
CA GLY A 118 -3.34 -10.48 15.66
C GLY A 118 -3.06 -9.42 16.70
N GLU A 119 -1.79 -9.17 17.00
CA GLU A 119 -1.36 -8.06 17.85
C GLU A 119 -1.75 -6.71 17.23
N GLU A 120 -1.56 -6.55 15.91
CA GLU A 120 -1.87 -5.30 15.22
C GLU A 120 -3.37 -5.00 15.19
N MET A 121 -4.22 -6.01 14.93
CA MET A 121 -5.67 -5.83 14.97
C MET A 121 -6.18 -5.48 16.37
N ARG A 122 -5.70 -6.21 17.40
CA ARG A 122 -6.08 -5.94 18.80
C ARG A 122 -5.68 -4.54 19.26
N ARG A 123 -4.49 -4.07 18.85
CA ARG A 123 -4.04 -2.69 19.12
C ARG A 123 -5.03 -1.64 18.61
N ARG A 124 -5.78 -1.97 17.57
CA ARG A 124 -6.75 -1.08 16.89
C ARG A 124 -8.19 -1.31 17.35
N GLY A 125 -8.40 -2.13 18.37
CA GLY A 125 -9.73 -2.44 18.89
C GLY A 125 -10.55 -3.38 18.02
N MET A 126 -9.92 -4.07 17.06
CA MET A 126 -10.59 -5.05 16.20
C MET A 126 -10.40 -6.48 16.73
N GLU A 127 -11.33 -7.37 16.41
CA GLU A 127 -11.28 -8.77 16.80
C GLU A 127 -10.63 -9.62 15.68
N PRO A 128 -9.37 -10.09 15.84
CA PRO A 128 -8.75 -10.94 14.85
C PRO A 128 -9.27 -12.37 14.95
N THR A 129 -9.69 -12.92 13.82
CA THR A 129 -10.04 -14.34 13.70
C THR A 129 -9.17 -15.02 12.64
N THR A 130 -9.09 -16.34 12.68
CA THR A 130 -8.20 -17.12 11.80
C THR A 130 -8.86 -18.41 11.37
N ALA A 131 -8.89 -18.65 10.07
CA ALA A 131 -9.25 -19.92 9.49
C ALA A 131 -7.99 -20.60 8.94
N VAL A 132 -7.61 -21.75 9.48
CA VAL A 132 -6.47 -22.53 8.99
C VAL A 132 -6.91 -23.39 7.81
N LEU A 133 -6.27 -23.20 6.66
CA LEU A 133 -6.53 -23.95 5.43
C LEU A 133 -5.61 -25.15 5.28
N ALA A 134 -4.34 -25.02 5.71
CA ALA A 134 -3.40 -26.14 5.77
C ALA A 134 -2.39 -25.93 6.90
N ALA A 135 -2.02 -27.01 7.59
CA ALA A 135 -0.94 -27.05 8.57
C ALA A 135 -0.23 -28.40 8.44
N GLN A 136 1.00 -28.40 7.94
CA GLN A 136 1.70 -29.63 7.59
C GLN A 136 3.21 -29.45 7.53
N THR A 137 3.96 -30.54 7.63
CA THR A 137 5.41 -30.54 7.37
C THR A 137 5.69 -30.93 5.93
N VAL A 138 6.41 -30.09 5.21
CA VAL A 138 6.74 -30.28 3.78
C VAL A 138 8.24 -30.10 3.54
N ALA A 139 8.71 -30.56 2.38
CA ALA A 139 10.04 -30.19 1.89
C ALA A 139 10.01 -28.74 1.38
N ALA A 140 11.00 -27.94 1.75
CA ALA A 140 11.13 -26.57 1.26
C ALA A 140 11.29 -26.54 -0.27
N THR A 141 10.51 -25.68 -0.92
CA THR A 141 10.74 -25.30 -2.31
C THR A 141 12.02 -24.47 -2.43
N PRO A 142 12.64 -24.34 -3.63
CA PRO A 142 13.91 -23.64 -3.76
C PRO A 142 13.91 -22.20 -3.25
N ASP A 143 12.80 -21.47 -3.48
CA ASP A 143 12.60 -20.11 -3.01
C ASP A 143 12.45 -20.01 -1.49
N VAL A 144 11.74 -20.96 -0.86
CA VAL A 144 11.60 -21.04 0.60
C VAL A 144 12.92 -21.42 1.25
N ALA A 145 13.65 -22.38 0.67
CA ALA A 145 14.96 -22.79 1.16
C ALA A 145 15.97 -21.63 1.13
N ALA A 146 16.00 -20.87 0.03
CA ALA A 146 16.84 -19.69 -0.10
C ALA A 146 16.45 -18.59 0.91
N ALA A 147 15.15 -18.31 1.09
CA ALA A 147 14.69 -17.28 2.02
C ALA A 147 14.99 -17.62 3.50
N LEU A 148 14.98 -18.91 3.83
CA LEU A 148 15.27 -19.44 5.17
C LEU A 148 16.75 -19.82 5.36
N GLU A 149 17.60 -19.67 4.34
CA GLU A 149 19.03 -20.03 4.40
C GLU A 149 19.26 -21.50 4.83
N ILE A 150 18.40 -22.40 4.36
CA ILE A 150 18.48 -23.84 4.64
C ILE A 150 18.80 -24.64 3.39
N GLU A 151 19.25 -25.88 3.59
CA GLU A 151 19.50 -26.81 2.50
C GLU A 151 18.25 -27.03 1.63
N PRO A 152 18.42 -27.15 0.29
CA PRO A 152 17.31 -27.47 -0.60
C PRO A 152 16.55 -28.72 -0.13
N ARG A 153 15.21 -28.65 -0.15
CA ARG A 153 14.31 -29.72 0.31
C ARG A 153 14.38 -30.06 1.80
N ALA A 154 15.11 -29.31 2.62
CA ALA A 154 15.03 -29.44 4.08
C ALA A 154 13.57 -29.29 4.55
N LYS A 155 13.22 -29.99 5.63
CA LYS A 155 11.84 -30.00 6.13
C LYS A 155 11.48 -28.67 6.80
N VAL A 156 10.32 -28.15 6.47
CA VAL A 156 9.73 -26.95 7.05
C VAL A 156 8.30 -27.24 7.51
N HIS A 157 7.92 -26.67 8.64
CA HIS A 157 6.51 -26.53 9.01
C HIS A 157 5.89 -25.46 8.12
N TYR A 158 4.83 -25.82 7.41
CA TYR A 158 4.05 -24.95 6.52
C TYR A 158 2.66 -24.72 7.10
N LEU A 159 2.27 -23.45 7.15
CA LEU A 159 0.98 -23.01 7.64
C LEU A 159 0.35 -22.07 6.62
N TYR A 160 -0.88 -22.35 6.22
CA TYR A 160 -1.65 -21.57 5.26
C TYR A 160 -2.99 -21.18 5.86
N ARG A 161 -3.30 -19.89 5.93
CA ARG A 161 -4.43 -19.37 6.71
C ARG A 161 -5.07 -18.16 6.06
N VAL A 162 -6.36 -17.98 6.32
CA VAL A 162 -7.05 -16.69 6.13
C VAL A 162 -7.13 -16.00 7.48
N ARG A 163 -6.74 -14.73 7.50
CA ARG A 163 -6.81 -13.84 8.66
C ARG A 163 -7.92 -12.84 8.41
N SER A 164 -8.77 -12.67 9.40
CA SER A 164 -9.93 -11.79 9.33
C SER A 164 -9.93 -10.82 10.52
N ALA A 165 -10.59 -9.69 10.35
CA ALA A 165 -10.83 -8.71 11.39
C ALA A 165 -12.32 -8.35 11.38
N ASP A 166 -12.97 -8.40 12.54
CA ASP A 166 -14.41 -8.13 12.71
C ASP A 166 -15.29 -8.97 11.76
N GLY A 167 -14.87 -10.21 11.50
CA GLY A 167 -15.56 -11.17 10.63
C GLY A 167 -15.19 -11.08 9.15
N ASP A 168 -14.52 -10.03 8.70
CA ASP A 168 -14.18 -9.85 7.29
C ASP A 168 -12.75 -10.33 6.95
N PRO A 169 -12.56 -11.13 5.87
CA PRO A 169 -11.24 -11.52 5.41
C PRO A 169 -10.37 -10.32 5.06
N MET A 170 -9.15 -10.32 5.59
CA MET A 170 -8.18 -9.23 5.43
C MET A 170 -6.97 -9.66 4.63
N CYS A 171 -6.41 -10.83 4.95
CA CYS A 171 -5.29 -11.38 4.21
C CYS A 171 -5.25 -12.90 4.22
N ILE A 172 -4.56 -13.43 3.23
CA ILE A 172 -4.11 -14.82 3.19
C ILE A 172 -2.65 -14.83 3.60
N GLU A 173 -2.29 -15.71 4.52
CA GLU A 173 -0.93 -15.83 5.04
C GLU A 173 -0.41 -17.25 4.83
N GLN A 174 0.80 -17.34 4.30
CA GLN A 174 1.62 -18.53 4.21
C GLN A 174 2.85 -18.34 5.09
N VAL A 175 3.15 -19.32 5.93
CA VAL A 175 4.28 -19.28 6.86
C VAL A 175 5.08 -20.57 6.74
N TRP A 176 6.40 -20.43 6.74
CA TRP A 176 7.36 -21.53 6.77
C TRP A 176 8.34 -21.35 7.92
N VAL A 177 8.52 -22.40 8.72
CA VAL A 177 9.49 -22.45 9.83
C VAL A 177 10.35 -23.71 9.68
N PRO A 178 11.70 -23.63 9.77
CA PRO A 178 12.55 -24.82 9.72
C PRO A 178 12.23 -25.83 10.83
N VAL A 179 11.97 -27.09 10.46
CA VAL A 179 11.72 -28.17 11.44
C VAL A 179 12.93 -28.41 12.33
N ALA A 180 14.14 -28.18 11.81
CA ALA A 180 15.37 -28.31 12.58
C ALA A 180 15.45 -27.33 13.77
N LEU A 181 14.80 -26.17 13.66
CA LEU A 181 14.76 -25.16 14.73
C LEU A 181 13.58 -25.40 15.68
N ALA A 182 12.41 -25.76 15.16
CA ALA A 182 11.18 -25.87 15.94
C ALA A 182 10.42 -27.18 15.67
N PRO A 183 10.99 -28.37 15.98
CA PRO A 183 10.46 -29.66 15.53
C PRO A 183 9.05 -30.00 16.06
N GLY A 184 8.67 -29.43 17.20
CA GLY A 184 7.36 -29.61 17.83
C GLY A 184 6.34 -28.51 17.52
N LEU A 185 6.64 -27.56 16.62
CA LEU A 185 5.83 -26.35 16.45
C LEU A 185 4.35 -26.61 16.12
N LEU A 186 4.06 -27.70 15.41
CA LEU A 186 2.71 -28.10 15.01
C LEU A 186 2.20 -29.33 15.78
N ALA A 187 2.90 -29.79 16.82
CA ALA A 187 2.55 -31.02 17.54
C ALA A 187 1.15 -30.95 18.18
N ASP A 188 0.83 -29.81 18.79
CA ASP A 188 -0.48 -29.54 19.42
C ASP A 188 -1.44 -28.80 18.47
N GLY A 189 -1.16 -28.83 17.16
CA GLY A 189 -1.88 -28.07 16.15
C GLY A 189 -1.25 -26.70 15.83
N PRO A 190 -1.84 -25.95 14.88
CA PRO A 190 -1.30 -24.68 14.42
C PRO A 190 -1.46 -23.58 15.50
N PRO A 191 -0.38 -22.89 15.90
CA PRO A 191 -0.45 -21.90 16.95
C PRO A 191 -1.25 -20.66 16.50
N PRO A 192 -2.01 -20.02 17.42
CA PRO A 192 -2.79 -18.82 17.11
C PRO A 192 -1.90 -17.61 16.78
N SER A 193 -0.69 -17.56 17.34
CA SER A 193 0.33 -16.54 17.15
C SER A 193 1.68 -17.20 16.90
N MET A 194 2.26 -16.95 15.71
CA MET A 194 3.57 -17.52 15.37
C MET A 194 4.68 -16.92 16.23
N TYR A 195 4.64 -15.61 16.52
CA TYR A 195 5.69 -14.99 17.32
C TYR A 195 5.66 -15.42 18.78
N ASP A 196 4.48 -15.65 19.36
CA ASP A 196 4.40 -16.21 20.72
C ASP A 196 4.93 -17.64 20.76
N ALA A 197 4.58 -18.47 19.77
CA ALA A 197 5.08 -19.84 19.67
C ALA A 197 6.62 -19.87 19.49
N LEU A 198 7.17 -18.99 18.66
CA LEU A 198 8.62 -18.87 18.48
C LEU A 198 9.33 -18.33 19.73
N ARG A 199 8.76 -17.33 20.41
CA ARG A 199 9.29 -16.81 21.69
C ARG A 199 9.33 -17.90 22.77
N ALA A 200 8.31 -18.76 22.84
CA ALA A 200 8.28 -19.88 23.79
C ALA A 200 9.38 -20.93 23.53
N LEU A 201 10.01 -20.91 22.36
CA LEU A 201 11.12 -21.79 21.97
C LEU A 201 12.47 -21.06 21.97
N ASP A 202 12.56 -19.86 22.55
CA ASP A 202 13.75 -18.98 22.48
C ASP A 202 14.17 -18.60 21.04
N LEU A 203 13.24 -18.67 20.10
CA LEU A 203 13.39 -18.33 18.67
C LEU A 203 12.63 -17.05 18.32
N GLY A 204 12.37 -16.21 19.33
CA GLY A 204 11.63 -14.97 19.19
C GLY A 204 12.24 -14.04 18.13
N PRO A 205 11.42 -13.24 17.44
CA PRO A 205 11.89 -12.40 16.36
C PRO A 205 12.71 -11.21 16.92
N GLU A 206 13.97 -11.08 16.49
CA GLU A 206 14.86 -9.97 16.86
C GLU A 206 14.83 -8.85 15.81
N TRP A 207 14.83 -9.25 14.54
CA TRP A 207 14.69 -8.34 13.41
C TRP A 207 14.08 -9.07 12.20
N GLY A 208 13.71 -8.30 11.18
CA GLY A 208 13.14 -8.85 9.97
C GLY A 208 13.16 -7.86 8.80
N GLU A 209 12.95 -8.40 7.61
CA GLU A 209 12.94 -7.66 6.36
C GLU A 209 11.61 -7.91 5.66
N ASP A 210 10.95 -6.83 5.24
CA ASP A 210 9.75 -6.90 4.41
C ASP A 210 10.06 -6.48 2.98
N THR A 211 9.61 -7.29 2.04
CA THR A 211 9.46 -6.89 0.63
C THR A 211 7.98 -6.71 0.34
N LEU A 212 7.61 -5.52 -0.13
CA LEU A 212 6.24 -5.17 -0.47
C LEU A 212 6.11 -4.98 -1.99
N SER A 213 5.05 -5.54 -2.58
CA SER A 213 4.72 -5.33 -3.99
C SER A 213 3.21 -5.26 -4.20
N ALA A 214 2.78 -4.52 -5.21
CA ALA A 214 1.40 -4.53 -5.68
C ALA A 214 1.25 -5.61 -6.76
N ASP A 215 0.11 -6.31 -6.77
CA ASP A 215 -0.20 -7.36 -7.75
C ASP A 215 -1.72 -7.54 -7.90
N GLU A 216 -2.14 -8.45 -8.77
CA GLU A 216 -3.50 -8.93 -8.87
C GLU A 216 -3.70 -10.27 -8.14
N ALA A 217 -4.86 -10.42 -7.50
CA ALA A 217 -5.28 -11.66 -6.85
C ALA A 217 -5.62 -12.72 -7.90
N THR A 218 -5.07 -13.92 -7.71
CA THR A 218 -5.53 -15.13 -8.39
C THR A 218 -7.00 -15.42 -8.07
N ASP A 219 -7.67 -16.26 -8.85
CA ASP A 219 -9.07 -16.63 -8.59
C ASP A 219 -9.29 -17.26 -7.22
N THR A 220 -8.34 -18.09 -6.77
CA THR A 220 -8.36 -18.67 -5.44
C THR A 220 -8.23 -17.60 -4.35
N GLU A 221 -7.27 -16.67 -4.50
CA GLU A 221 -7.09 -15.57 -3.55
C GLU A 221 -8.32 -14.65 -3.50
N ALA A 222 -8.88 -14.30 -4.66
CA ALA A 222 -10.06 -13.46 -4.77
C ALA A 222 -11.29 -14.09 -4.11
N SER A 223 -11.44 -15.41 -4.27
CA SER A 223 -12.53 -16.17 -3.63
C SER A 223 -12.37 -16.22 -2.11
N LEU A 224 -11.17 -16.52 -1.62
CA LEU A 224 -10.87 -16.59 -0.18
C LEU A 224 -10.98 -15.22 0.51
N LEU A 225 -10.66 -14.14 -0.21
CA LEU A 225 -10.70 -12.78 0.33
C LEU A 225 -12.03 -12.04 0.10
N GLY A 226 -12.97 -12.63 -0.65
CA GLY A 226 -14.26 -12.00 -0.96
C GLY A 226 -14.12 -10.72 -1.81
N LEU A 227 -13.18 -10.73 -2.78
CA LEU A 227 -12.79 -9.55 -3.54
C LEU A 227 -13.72 -9.20 -4.72
N GLY A 228 -14.53 -10.16 -5.20
CA GLY A 228 -15.39 -9.97 -6.37
C GLY A 228 -14.57 -9.58 -7.61
N GLU A 229 -14.97 -8.48 -8.28
CA GLU A 229 -14.27 -7.95 -9.46
C GLU A 229 -12.98 -7.16 -9.11
N ARG A 230 -12.78 -6.77 -7.84
CA ARG A 230 -11.63 -5.94 -7.43
C ARG A 230 -10.43 -6.81 -7.10
N ARG A 231 -9.46 -6.92 -8.01
CA ARG A 231 -8.34 -7.85 -7.85
C ARG A 231 -7.05 -7.25 -7.29
N ALA A 232 -7.00 -5.94 -7.03
CA ALA A 232 -5.80 -5.32 -6.50
C ALA A 232 -5.47 -5.85 -5.10
N VAL A 233 -4.23 -6.32 -4.92
CA VAL A 233 -3.70 -6.81 -3.66
C VAL A 233 -2.31 -6.25 -3.37
N LEU A 234 -1.99 -6.17 -2.08
CA LEU A 234 -0.64 -5.92 -1.61
C LEU A 234 -0.03 -7.26 -1.19
N ARG A 235 1.09 -7.63 -1.81
CA ARG A 235 1.89 -8.77 -1.40
C ARG A 235 2.98 -8.31 -0.45
N ALA A 236 3.15 -9.04 0.64
CA ALA A 236 4.24 -8.85 1.59
C ALA A 236 4.99 -10.16 1.76
N ALA A 237 6.30 -10.15 1.57
CA ALA A 237 7.18 -11.26 1.91
C ALA A 237 8.08 -10.84 3.06
N ARG A 238 8.01 -11.55 4.19
CA ARG A 238 8.80 -11.26 5.39
C ARG A 238 9.80 -12.36 5.67
N ARG A 239 11.06 -12.00 5.85
CA ARG A 239 12.08 -12.85 6.50
C ARG A 239 12.24 -12.40 7.94
N THR A 240 12.15 -13.33 8.87
CA THR A 240 12.26 -13.06 10.31
C THR A 240 13.44 -13.82 10.87
N TYR A 241 14.22 -13.15 11.70
CA TYR A 241 15.46 -13.67 12.24
C TYR A 241 15.48 -13.61 13.77
N SER A 242 16.25 -14.50 14.36
CA SER A 242 16.67 -14.49 15.77
C SER A 242 18.18 -14.69 15.84
N ALA A 243 18.76 -14.79 17.05
CA ALA A 243 20.12 -15.24 17.25
C ALA A 243 20.47 -16.59 16.57
N ALA A 244 19.49 -17.46 16.33
CA ALA A 244 19.66 -18.74 15.64
C ALA A 244 19.70 -18.63 14.10
N GLY A 245 19.55 -17.44 13.54
CA GLY A 245 19.44 -17.20 12.09
C GLY A 245 18.01 -17.00 11.61
N ALA A 246 17.72 -17.31 10.35
CA ALA A 246 16.39 -17.16 9.75
C ALA A 246 15.40 -18.18 10.33
N THR A 247 14.53 -17.72 11.24
CA THR A 247 13.59 -18.58 11.97
C THR A 247 12.26 -18.76 11.25
N MET A 248 11.86 -17.78 10.44
CA MET A 248 10.56 -17.82 9.77
C MET A 248 10.59 -17.02 8.47
N TYR A 249 9.95 -17.58 7.46
CA TYR A 249 9.62 -16.89 6.22
C TYR A 249 8.10 -16.85 6.08
N SER A 250 7.53 -15.71 5.71
CA SER A 250 6.10 -15.60 5.44
C SER A 250 5.81 -14.84 4.16
N ARG A 251 4.71 -15.23 3.51
CA ARG A 251 4.12 -14.52 2.37
C ARG A 251 2.68 -14.22 2.69
N SER A 252 2.29 -12.97 2.49
CA SER A 252 0.94 -12.51 2.75
C SER A 252 0.37 -11.80 1.54
N CYS A 253 -0.89 -12.08 1.23
CA CYS A 253 -1.69 -11.40 0.22
C CYS A 253 -2.78 -10.62 0.94
N TYR A 254 -2.63 -9.30 1.02
CA TYR A 254 -3.56 -8.39 1.67
C TYR A 254 -4.50 -7.76 0.65
N ARG A 255 -5.78 -7.60 1.03
CA ARG A 255 -6.72 -6.85 0.21
C ARG A 255 -6.34 -5.37 0.15
N ALA A 256 -6.15 -4.82 -1.05
CA ALA A 256 -5.75 -3.41 -1.19
C ALA A 256 -6.87 -2.41 -0.84
N ASP A 257 -8.14 -2.83 -0.85
CA ASP A 257 -9.26 -1.98 -0.46
C ASP A 257 -9.31 -1.72 1.06
N ARG A 258 -8.71 -2.60 1.86
CA ARG A 258 -8.77 -2.54 3.32
C ARG A 258 -7.42 -2.47 4.02
N TYR A 259 -6.31 -2.65 3.30
CA TYR A 259 -4.98 -2.65 3.87
C TYR A 259 -4.09 -1.58 3.23
N THR A 260 -3.42 -0.81 4.08
CA THR A 260 -2.46 0.24 3.73
C THR A 260 -1.21 0.02 4.57
N VAL A 261 -0.04 0.32 4.01
CA VAL A 261 1.21 0.28 4.79
C VAL A 261 1.58 1.70 5.18
N TRP A 262 1.82 1.89 6.48
CA TRP A 262 2.28 3.14 7.06
C TRP A 262 3.74 3.01 7.47
N VAL A 263 4.60 3.76 6.81
CA VAL A 263 6.04 3.76 7.06
C VAL A 263 6.45 5.10 7.65
N PRO A 264 6.78 5.18 8.95
CA PRO A 264 7.34 6.40 9.53
C PRO A 264 8.75 6.62 8.97
N LEU A 265 8.95 7.73 8.27
CA LEU A 265 10.26 8.17 7.82
C LEU A 265 10.80 9.22 8.79
N SER A 266 12.08 9.14 9.12
CA SER A 266 12.79 10.15 9.91
C SER A 266 13.99 10.65 9.13
N ALA A 267 14.35 11.93 9.32
CA ALA A 267 15.57 12.47 8.73
C ALA A 267 16.79 11.64 9.18
N PRO A 268 17.82 11.46 8.31
CA PRO A 268 19.07 10.87 8.74
C PRO A 268 19.59 11.68 9.93
N ARG A 269 19.64 11.09 11.13
CA ARG A 269 20.23 11.78 12.28
C ARG A 269 21.66 12.14 11.88
N PRO A 270 22.10 13.41 11.94
CA PRO A 270 23.50 13.70 11.78
C PRO A 270 24.25 12.85 12.79
N SER A 271 25.23 12.08 12.31
CA SER A 271 26.09 11.28 13.16
C SER A 271 26.65 12.20 14.24
N LEU A 272 26.32 11.91 15.50
CA LEU A 272 26.91 12.56 16.65
C LEU A 272 28.34 12.03 16.73
N VAL A 273 29.24 12.59 15.91
CA VAL A 273 30.67 12.27 15.95
C VAL A 273 31.18 12.91 17.23
N PRO A 274 31.67 12.13 18.22
CA PRO A 274 32.33 12.71 19.37
C PRO A 274 33.52 13.52 18.84
N ARG A 275 33.50 14.84 19.00
CA ARG A 275 34.71 15.63 18.76
C ARG A 275 35.77 15.08 19.70
N ARG A 276 36.87 14.59 19.13
CA ARG A 276 38.05 14.21 19.90
C ARG A 276 38.41 15.42 20.75
N ARG A 277 38.44 15.25 22.07
CA ARG A 277 38.94 16.26 23.00
C ARG A 277 40.36 16.59 22.53
N THR A 278 40.57 17.79 22.01
CA THR A 278 41.93 18.32 21.86
C THR A 278 42.56 18.26 23.26
N PRO A 279 43.77 17.73 23.43
CA PRO A 279 44.44 17.82 24.72
C PRO A 279 44.76 19.30 24.93
N ASP A 280 43.93 20.01 25.69
CA ASP A 280 44.37 21.20 26.39
C ASP A 280 45.44 20.74 27.37
N GLY A 281 46.71 20.98 27.01
CA GLY A 281 47.81 20.95 27.96
C GLY A 281 47.68 22.13 28.92
N PRO A 282 48.02 21.96 30.20
CA PRO A 282 47.95 23.05 31.16
C PRO A 282 49.16 23.98 30.99
N ASP A 283 48.89 25.27 31.22
CA ASP A 283 49.81 26.34 31.59
C ASP A 283 50.81 26.91 30.55
N ALA A 284 50.57 28.22 30.31
CA ALA A 284 51.52 29.33 30.13
C ALA A 284 51.78 29.84 28.69
N PRO A 285 52.13 31.13 28.53
CA PRO A 285 51.45 32.31 29.07
C PRO A 285 51.14 33.37 27.98
N ASP A 286 50.38 34.38 28.37
CA ASP A 286 50.01 35.57 27.61
C ASP A 286 51.25 36.32 27.06
N HIS A 287 51.37 36.39 25.73
CA HIS A 287 52.35 37.25 25.07
C HIS A 287 51.69 38.11 23.99
N ALA A 288 51.79 39.42 24.25
CA ALA A 288 51.30 40.53 23.46
C ALA A 288 51.92 40.63 22.06
N ALA A 289 51.07 41.08 21.13
CA ALA A 289 51.29 41.95 19.96
C ALA A 289 52.67 42.02 19.29
N ALA A 290 52.72 41.66 17.99
CA ALA A 290 53.23 42.51 16.90
C ALA A 290 53.04 41.82 15.52
N PRO A 291 53.02 42.57 14.40
CA PRO A 291 52.27 42.22 13.19
C PRO A 291 53.10 41.56 12.06
N HIS A 292 52.38 41.03 11.07
CA HIS A 292 52.85 40.64 9.72
C HIS A 292 53.78 41.69 9.08
N PRO A 293 54.75 41.26 8.26
CA PRO A 293 54.52 41.40 6.82
C PRO A 293 55.14 40.30 5.92
N ASP A 294 54.52 40.18 4.75
CA ASP A 294 55.05 39.87 3.40
C ASP A 294 55.90 38.62 3.09
N ALA A 295 55.46 37.98 2.00
CA ALA A 295 56.06 36.91 1.20
C ALA A 295 57.37 37.37 0.49
N PRO A 296 57.96 36.71 -0.55
CA PRO A 296 57.76 35.36 -1.16
C PRO A 296 59.09 34.62 -1.49
N GLY A 297 59.03 33.48 -2.21
CA GLY A 297 60.15 32.82 -2.91
C GLY A 297 60.32 31.36 -2.49
N GLY A 298 60.05 30.36 -3.33
CA GLY A 298 60.87 29.95 -4.50
C GLY A 298 62.00 29.03 -3.99
N ASP A 299 62.23 27.80 -4.43
CA ASP A 299 62.05 27.18 -5.74
C ASP A 299 62.33 25.66 -5.63
N GLN A 300 61.72 24.88 -6.55
CA GLN A 300 62.21 23.64 -7.20
C GLN A 300 62.43 22.39 -6.29
N ASP A 301 62.02 21.16 -6.62
CA ASP A 301 62.06 20.46 -7.90
C ASP A 301 61.22 19.16 -7.85
N GLY A 302 60.73 18.69 -9.00
CA GLY A 302 60.41 17.26 -9.22
C GLY A 302 58.95 16.86 -9.50
N THR A 303 58.52 17.00 -10.76
CA THR A 303 57.54 16.08 -11.42
C THR A 303 58.25 14.79 -11.86
N PRO A 304 57.61 13.74 -12.42
CA PRO A 304 56.19 13.55 -12.81
C PRO A 304 55.60 12.21 -12.26
N SER A 305 54.29 11.92 -12.31
CA SER A 305 53.55 11.32 -13.46
C SER A 305 52.14 10.98 -12.95
N THR A 306 51.04 11.44 -13.57
CA THR A 306 50.25 10.77 -14.64
C THR A 306 49.84 9.33 -14.28
N ASP A 307 48.61 8.84 -14.44
CA ASP A 307 47.38 9.27 -15.09
C ASP A 307 46.26 8.31 -14.60
N GLY A 308 45.04 8.80 -14.37
CA GLY A 308 43.84 8.03 -14.76
C GLY A 308 43.56 8.32 -16.25
N PRO A 309 42.62 7.67 -16.99
CA PRO A 309 41.31 7.19 -16.51
C PRO A 309 40.74 5.93 -17.26
N THR A 310 39.48 5.59 -16.95
CA THR A 310 38.41 4.75 -17.60
C THR A 310 38.35 4.86 -19.16
N PRO A 311 37.57 4.11 -20.00
CA PRO A 311 36.47 3.14 -19.76
C PRO A 311 36.28 1.95 -20.78
N ALA A 312 35.11 1.27 -20.66
CA ALA A 312 34.26 0.62 -21.70
C ALA A 312 34.38 -0.89 -22.02
N GLY A 313 33.22 -1.55 -22.13
CA GLY A 313 33.05 -2.84 -22.84
C GLY A 313 31.80 -3.66 -22.46
N ALA A 314 30.73 -3.57 -23.25
CA ALA A 314 29.75 -4.66 -23.50
C ALA A 314 30.24 -5.44 -24.76
N PRO A 315 29.83 -6.70 -25.10
CA PRO A 315 28.42 -7.13 -25.27
C PRO A 315 28.11 -8.65 -25.00
N ALA A 316 26.82 -9.05 -25.11
CA ALA A 316 26.30 -10.18 -25.90
C ALA A 316 25.06 -10.91 -25.29
N THR A 317 24.03 -11.07 -26.12
CA THR A 317 22.88 -11.98 -26.00
C THR A 317 23.25 -13.43 -26.37
N PRO A 318 22.40 -14.42 -26.07
CA PRO A 318 21.71 -15.08 -27.18
C PRO A 318 20.25 -15.49 -26.95
N THR A 319 19.66 -15.81 -28.10
CA THR A 319 18.28 -16.09 -28.49
C THR A 319 17.76 -17.50 -28.14
N THR A 320 16.47 -17.56 -27.78
CA THR A 320 15.41 -18.58 -28.01
C THR A 320 15.75 -20.07 -28.19
N THR A 321 15.06 -20.94 -27.44
CA THR A 321 14.36 -22.13 -28.01
C THR A 321 13.15 -22.51 -27.16
N ARG A 322 11.98 -22.43 -27.80
CA ARG A 322 10.65 -22.88 -27.37
C ARG A 322 10.52 -24.38 -27.66
N ARG A 323 10.05 -25.20 -26.71
CA ARG A 323 9.55 -26.55 -26.98
C ARG A 323 8.26 -26.79 -26.20
N ALA A 324 7.17 -26.99 -26.94
CA ALA A 324 5.85 -27.40 -26.45
C ALA A 324 5.81 -28.92 -26.19
N PRO A 325 4.85 -29.42 -25.39
CA PRO A 325 4.82 -30.81 -24.92
C PRO A 325 4.17 -31.78 -25.92
N ALA A 326 4.65 -33.01 -25.91
CA ALA A 326 4.05 -34.14 -26.63
C ALA A 326 2.86 -34.70 -25.83
N ALA A 327 1.73 -34.87 -26.51
CA ALA A 327 0.57 -35.60 -26.06
C ALA A 327 0.84 -37.11 -26.06
N ALA A 328 0.42 -37.81 -25.00
CA ALA A 328 0.27 -39.26 -25.01
C ALA A 328 -1.11 -39.60 -24.42
N ALA A 329 -2.01 -40.01 -25.31
CA ALA A 329 -3.25 -40.67 -24.97
C ALA A 329 -2.98 -42.12 -24.55
N ALA A 330 -3.58 -42.58 -23.47
CA ALA A 330 -3.77 -43.99 -23.20
C ALA A 330 -5.23 -44.22 -22.77
N ARG A 331 -5.95 -44.94 -23.62
CA ARG A 331 -7.28 -45.50 -23.39
C ARG A 331 -7.14 -46.87 -22.69
N GLY A 332 -8.17 -47.23 -21.92
CA GLY A 332 -8.54 -48.61 -21.59
C GLY A 332 -7.81 -49.23 -20.40
N GLU A 333 -8.39 -50.03 -19.51
CA GLU A 333 -9.70 -50.68 -19.41
C GLU A 333 -9.95 -50.96 -17.91
N ARG A 334 -11.23 -51.00 -17.49
CA ARG A 334 -11.65 -51.61 -16.23
C ARG A 334 -12.21 -53.00 -16.54
N PRO A 335 -12.02 -54.00 -15.67
CA PRO A 335 -13.01 -55.05 -15.46
C PRO A 335 -14.18 -54.56 -14.60
#